data_AF-A0AAU4R0G9-F1
#
_entry.id   AF-A0AAU4R0G9-F1
#
_cell.length_a   1.000
_cell.length_b   1.000
_cell.length_c   1.000
_cell.angle_alpha   90.00
_cell.angle_beta   90.00
_cell.angle_gamma   90.00
#
_symmetry.space_group_name_H-M   'P 1'
#
loop_
_entity.id
_entity.type
_entity.pdbx_description
1 polymer ?
#
loop_
_entity_poly.entity_id
_entity_poly.type
_entity_poly.pdbx_seq_one_letter_code
_entity_poly.pdbx_strand_id
1 'polypeptide(L)'
;MMPNVASVGCVFPKHTPMFDLKHKSAALYYMEMRDKLNWHPGSKAHNSPLHREFDPVKRDANRAVVCPDSGQYALVLHPLATGDTKNIQCDEYAFAASKESGGSQPDVTNGSQCLQAYARKDADGKWRLYDDLRPPNTAPTYTEKCARATMAGAQNERAGSRLSGFYTKNRMLDNDAYFIDVPGLVRP
;
A
#
# COMPACT_ATOMS: atom_id res chain seq x y z
N MET A 1 -37.80 -12.16 -24.53
CA MET A 1 -37.08 -12.46 -23.28
C MET A 1 -36.22 -11.25 -22.94
N MET A 2 -36.58 -10.48 -21.92
CA MET A 2 -35.73 -9.38 -21.41
C MET A 2 -34.76 -9.96 -20.38
N PRO A 3 -33.46 -9.60 -20.42
CA PRO A 3 -32.49 -10.12 -19.47
C PRO A 3 -32.72 -9.55 -18.07
N ASN A 4 -32.44 -10.41 -17.10
CA ASN A 4 -32.57 -10.24 -15.66
C ASN A 4 -32.01 -8.91 -15.13
N VAL A 5 -32.75 -8.33 -14.18
CA VAL A 5 -32.44 -7.09 -13.46
C VAL A 5 -31.02 -7.13 -12.88
N ALA A 6 -30.11 -6.35 -13.47
CA ALA A 6 -28.83 -6.03 -12.86
C ALA A 6 -29.10 -5.30 -11.54
N SER A 7 -28.50 -5.74 -10.43
CA SER A 7 -28.81 -5.19 -9.11
C SER A 7 -28.62 -3.66 -9.11
N VAL A 8 -29.71 -2.94 -8.92
CA VAL A 8 -29.71 -1.48 -8.74
C VAL A 8 -29.24 -1.21 -7.31
N GLY A 9 -27.93 -0.96 -7.15
CA GLY A 9 -27.34 -0.60 -5.87
C GLY A 9 -27.34 0.90 -5.68
N CYS A 10 -27.81 1.39 -4.54
CA CYS A 10 -27.71 2.80 -4.17
C CYS A 10 -26.24 3.21 -4.03
N VAL A 11 -25.82 4.26 -4.73
CA VAL A 11 -24.57 4.97 -4.44
C VAL A 11 -24.86 5.90 -3.26
N PHE A 12 -24.11 5.80 -2.17
CA PHE A 12 -24.21 6.69 -1.02
C PHE A 12 -23.12 7.76 -1.11
N PRO A 13 -23.40 8.97 -1.65
CA PRO A 13 -22.35 9.95 -1.99
C PRO A 13 -21.61 10.51 -0.76
N LYS A 14 -22.17 10.32 0.45
CA LYS A 14 -21.61 10.84 1.70
C LYS A 14 -20.80 9.82 2.52
N HIS A 15 -20.74 8.56 2.12
CA HIS A 15 -20.00 7.55 2.89
C HIS A 15 -18.67 7.23 2.20
N THR A 16 -17.57 7.66 2.82
CA THR A 16 -16.22 7.22 2.45
C THR A 16 -15.94 5.86 3.09
N PRO A 17 -15.82 4.77 2.29
CA PRO A 17 -15.63 3.43 2.82
C PRO A 17 -14.26 3.24 3.49
N MET A 18 -14.20 2.30 4.44
CA MET A 18 -12.97 1.86 5.11
C MET A 18 -12.47 0.55 4.49
N PHE A 19 -11.20 0.50 4.09
CA PHE A 19 -10.53 -0.72 3.64
C PHE A 19 -9.87 -1.42 4.82
N ASP A 20 -10.52 -2.48 5.33
CA ASP A 20 -10.04 -3.25 6.49
C ASP A 20 -9.01 -4.32 6.11
N LEU A 21 -7.79 -4.16 6.59
CA LEU A 21 -6.69 -5.10 6.37
C LEU A 21 -6.52 -6.04 7.56
N LYS A 22 -6.28 -7.33 7.27
CA LYS A 22 -6.08 -8.39 8.29
C LYS A 22 -4.75 -9.14 8.13
N HIS A 23 -3.85 -8.69 7.26
CA HIS A 23 -2.59 -9.38 6.94
C HIS A 23 -1.45 -8.93 7.85
N LYS A 24 -0.54 -9.82 8.25
CA LYS A 24 0.41 -9.52 9.32
C LYS A 24 1.49 -8.53 8.88
N SER A 25 2.25 -8.83 7.82
CA SER A 25 3.34 -7.94 7.36
C SER A 25 2.82 -6.71 6.64
N ALA A 26 1.95 -6.92 5.64
CA ALA A 26 1.41 -5.85 4.81
C ALA A 26 0.57 -4.85 5.63
N ALA A 27 -0.31 -5.32 6.52
CA ALA A 27 -1.13 -4.40 7.30
C ALA A 27 -0.32 -3.65 8.37
N LEU A 28 0.71 -4.26 8.97
CA LEU A 28 1.65 -3.54 9.84
C LEU A 28 2.35 -2.42 9.07
N TYR A 29 2.83 -2.73 7.86
CA TYR A 29 3.46 -1.75 6.98
C TYR A 29 2.51 -0.59 6.64
N TYR A 30 1.30 -0.88 6.15
CA TYR A 30 0.34 0.16 5.80
C TYR A 30 -0.10 1.01 7.00
N MET A 31 -0.29 0.38 8.18
CA MET A 31 -0.60 1.11 9.41
C MET A 31 0.52 2.06 9.81
N GLU A 32 1.77 1.59 9.81
CA GLU A 32 2.93 2.39 10.15
C GLU A 32 3.05 3.59 9.22
N MET A 33 2.93 3.37 7.90
CA MET A 33 3.05 4.45 6.92
C MET A 33 1.88 5.44 6.99
N ARG A 34 0.63 4.95 7.14
CA ARG A 34 -0.57 5.78 7.34
C ARG A 34 -0.41 6.71 8.54
N ASP A 35 0.18 6.21 9.62
CA ASP A 35 0.21 6.97 10.86
C ASP A 35 1.47 7.82 11.06
N LYS A 36 2.63 7.38 10.54
CA LYS A 36 3.90 8.08 10.77
C LYS A 36 4.25 9.08 9.68
N LEU A 37 3.89 8.82 8.42
CA LEU A 37 4.10 9.81 7.37
C LEU A 37 3.33 11.09 7.71
N ASN A 38 3.98 12.25 7.60
CA ASN A 38 3.44 13.52 8.07
C ASN A 38 2.17 14.01 7.34
N TRP A 39 1.85 13.41 6.20
CA TRP A 39 0.67 13.71 5.39
C TRP A 39 -0.43 12.64 5.52
N HIS A 40 -0.19 11.62 6.35
CA HIS A 40 -1.16 10.63 6.81
C HIS A 40 -2.02 9.93 5.73
N PRO A 41 -1.44 9.41 4.62
CA PRO A 41 -2.18 8.79 3.53
C PRO A 41 -3.15 7.71 4.00
N GLY A 42 -4.42 7.84 3.65
CA GLY A 42 -5.48 6.88 4.01
C GLY A 42 -5.97 6.99 5.45
N SER A 43 -5.57 8.00 6.21
CA SER A 43 -5.97 8.17 7.61
C SER A 43 -7.29 8.91 7.75
N LYS A 44 -8.27 8.23 8.36
CA LYS A 44 -9.54 8.86 8.76
C LYS A 44 -9.36 9.87 9.88
N ALA A 45 -8.45 9.61 10.83
CA ALA A 45 -8.20 10.49 11.97
C ALA A 45 -7.65 11.86 11.53
N HIS A 46 -6.91 11.89 10.43
CA HIS A 46 -6.34 13.12 9.84
C HIS A 46 -7.13 13.63 8.63
N ASN A 47 -8.29 13.02 8.31
CA ASN A 47 -9.10 13.35 7.14
C ASN A 47 -8.28 13.41 5.82
N SER A 48 -7.36 12.45 5.66
CA SER A 48 -6.47 12.34 4.50
C SER A 48 -6.78 11.02 3.77
N PRO A 49 -7.88 10.95 2.98
CA PRO A 49 -8.25 9.72 2.28
C PRO A 49 -7.26 9.41 1.16
N LEU A 50 -7.24 8.14 0.77
CA LEU A 50 -6.73 7.77 -0.55
C LEU A 50 -7.87 7.87 -1.57
N HIS A 51 -7.54 8.11 -2.83
CA HIS A 51 -8.50 8.08 -3.93
C HIS A 51 -8.13 6.97 -4.90
N ARG A 52 -9.13 6.20 -5.35
CA ARG A 52 -8.89 5.11 -6.29
C ARG A 52 -8.27 5.63 -7.59
N GLU A 53 -7.19 5.01 -8.05
CA GLU A 53 -6.73 5.10 -9.44
C GLU A 53 -7.30 3.90 -10.20
N PHE A 54 -8.24 4.16 -11.12
CA PHE A 54 -8.90 3.12 -11.91
C PHE A 54 -8.08 2.71 -13.14
N ASP A 55 -7.32 3.64 -13.71
CA ASP A 55 -6.61 3.43 -14.97
C ASP A 55 -5.45 2.44 -14.79
N PRO A 56 -5.52 1.24 -15.40
CA PRO A 56 -4.45 0.24 -15.27
C PRO A 56 -3.10 0.75 -15.79
N VAL A 57 -3.09 1.60 -16.82
CA VAL A 57 -1.84 2.16 -17.36
C VAL A 57 -1.17 3.07 -16.33
N LYS A 58 -1.96 3.91 -15.64
CA LYS A 58 -1.43 4.75 -14.56
C LYS A 58 -0.98 3.93 -13.35
N ARG A 59 -1.69 2.86 -13.01
CA ARG A 59 -1.29 1.95 -11.93
C ARG A 59 0.03 1.26 -12.22
N ASP A 60 0.24 0.81 -13.46
CA ASP A 60 1.48 0.17 -13.86
C ASP A 60 2.62 1.19 -13.92
N ALA A 61 2.36 2.40 -14.41
CA ALA A 61 3.33 3.51 -14.37
C ALA A 61 3.72 3.87 -12.92
N ASN A 62 2.73 3.94 -12.03
CA ASN A 62 2.93 4.19 -10.60
C ASN A 62 3.86 3.15 -9.97
N ARG A 63 3.59 1.87 -10.24
CA ARG A 63 4.41 0.74 -9.77
C ARG A 63 5.82 0.79 -10.34
N ALA A 64 5.97 1.11 -11.63
CA ALA A 64 7.27 1.20 -12.28
C ALA A 64 8.16 2.30 -11.68
N VAL A 65 7.58 3.36 -11.09
CA VAL A 65 8.34 4.38 -10.37
C VAL A 65 8.81 3.85 -9.01
N VAL A 66 7.89 3.30 -8.20
CA VAL A 66 8.17 2.98 -6.79
C VAL A 66 8.82 1.60 -6.61
N CYS A 67 8.27 0.58 -7.26
CA CYS A 67 8.68 -0.81 -7.21
C CYS A 67 8.97 -1.37 -8.63
N PRO A 68 9.93 -0.82 -9.40
CA PRO A 68 10.29 -1.40 -10.70
C PRO A 68 10.87 -2.81 -10.53
N ASP A 69 10.49 -3.72 -11.42
CA ASP A 69 10.96 -5.11 -11.41
C ASP A 69 12.44 -5.25 -11.79
N SER A 70 13.02 -4.25 -12.45
CA SER A 70 14.42 -4.25 -12.90
C SER A 70 14.99 -2.84 -13.09
N GLY A 71 16.30 -2.76 -13.31
CA GLY A 71 17.02 -1.50 -13.53
C GLY A 71 17.62 -0.90 -12.24
N GLN A 72 18.30 0.24 -12.39
CA GLN A 72 19.11 0.83 -11.32
C GLN A 72 18.33 1.26 -10.07
N TYR A 73 17.02 1.42 -10.17
CA TYR A 73 16.14 1.84 -9.06
C TYR A 73 15.25 0.71 -8.53
N ALA A 74 15.40 -0.51 -9.06
CA ALA A 74 14.73 -1.68 -8.53
C ALA A 74 15.09 -1.87 -7.05
N LEU A 75 14.08 -2.20 -6.24
CA LEU A 75 14.33 -2.45 -4.83
C LEU A 75 15.22 -3.69 -4.70
N VAL A 76 16.43 -3.51 -4.17
CA VAL A 76 17.26 -4.64 -3.76
C VAL A 76 16.60 -5.28 -2.54
N LEU A 77 15.92 -6.40 -2.74
CA LEU A 77 15.14 -7.07 -1.69
C LEU A 77 16.02 -7.36 -0.46
N HIS A 78 15.51 -7.04 0.73
CA HIS A 78 16.26 -7.17 1.97
C HIS A 78 16.44 -8.63 2.40
N PRO A 79 17.67 -9.12 2.64
CA PRO A 79 17.93 -10.54 2.93
C PRO A 79 17.37 -11.01 4.28
N LEU A 80 17.14 -10.09 5.23
CA LEU A 80 16.51 -10.40 6.51
C LEU A 80 14.98 -10.36 6.45
N ALA A 81 14.38 -10.00 5.32
CA ALA A 81 12.93 -10.05 5.19
C ALA A 81 12.44 -11.50 5.23
N THR A 82 11.31 -11.74 5.88
CA THR A 82 10.73 -13.08 5.91
C THR A 82 9.85 -13.29 4.69
N GLY A 83 10.25 -14.24 3.83
CA GLY A 83 9.45 -14.68 2.68
C GLY A 83 8.36 -15.69 3.04
N ASP A 84 7.51 -15.98 2.07
CA ASP A 84 6.52 -17.06 2.14
C ASP A 84 6.53 -17.89 0.84
N THR A 85 5.42 -18.56 0.50
CA THR A 85 5.29 -19.39 -0.71
C THR A 85 5.52 -18.64 -2.02
N LYS A 86 5.56 -17.30 -1.99
CA LYS A 86 5.90 -16.43 -3.13
C LYS A 86 7.21 -15.66 -2.90
N ASN A 87 8.08 -16.16 -2.02
CA ASN A 87 9.31 -15.51 -1.58
C ASN A 87 9.05 -14.12 -0.99
N ILE A 88 9.94 -13.17 -1.25
CA ILE A 88 9.85 -11.76 -0.86
C ILE A 88 9.63 -10.90 -2.10
N GLN A 89 8.86 -9.82 -1.96
CA GLN A 89 8.50 -8.89 -3.01
C GLN A 89 8.60 -7.43 -2.51
N CYS A 90 8.60 -6.49 -3.46
CA CYS A 90 8.41 -5.07 -3.19
C CYS A 90 6.91 -4.79 -3.02
N ASP A 91 6.58 -4.03 -1.99
CA ASP A 91 5.26 -3.43 -1.78
C ASP A 91 5.41 -1.93 -1.59
N GLU A 92 4.38 -1.17 -1.94
CA GLU A 92 4.41 0.30 -2.06
C GLU A 92 3.28 0.95 -1.28
N TYR A 93 3.55 2.10 -0.68
CA TYR A 93 2.56 2.89 0.03
C TYR A 93 2.75 4.41 -0.18
N ALA A 94 1.74 5.19 -0.51
CA ALA A 94 0.38 4.76 -0.84
C ALA A 94 0.37 3.83 -2.07
N PHE A 95 -0.68 3.02 -2.20
CA PHE A 95 -0.75 1.95 -3.21
C PHE A 95 -0.64 2.51 -4.64
N ALA A 96 -0.04 1.78 -5.58
CA ALA A 96 -0.08 2.17 -7.00
C ALA A 96 -1.50 2.33 -7.56
N ALA A 97 -2.47 1.64 -6.96
CA ALA A 97 -3.89 1.77 -7.25
C ALA A 97 -4.59 2.94 -6.51
N SER A 98 -3.81 3.95 -6.10
CA SER A 98 -4.31 5.20 -5.53
C SER A 98 -3.72 6.41 -6.25
N LYS A 99 -4.44 7.55 -6.25
CA LYS A 99 -3.96 8.82 -6.80
C LYS A 99 -2.80 9.40 -5.98
N GLU A 100 -2.69 9.00 -4.72
CA GLU A 100 -1.64 9.41 -3.80
C GLU A 100 -0.38 8.54 -3.90
N SER A 101 -0.38 7.53 -4.78
CA SER A 101 0.79 6.70 -5.09
C SER A 101 2.06 7.55 -5.23
N GLY A 102 3.19 7.05 -4.72
CA GLY A 102 4.49 7.68 -4.95
C GLY A 102 4.75 8.00 -6.42
N GLY A 103 4.39 7.10 -7.35
CA GLY A 103 4.57 7.34 -8.78
C GLY A 103 3.67 8.42 -9.41
N SER A 104 2.69 8.93 -8.65
CA SER A 104 1.86 10.08 -9.05
C SER A 104 2.29 11.38 -8.37
N GLN A 105 3.30 11.34 -7.48
CA GLN A 105 3.80 12.53 -6.79
C GLN A 105 4.82 13.26 -7.67
N PRO A 106 4.71 14.60 -7.84
CA PRO A 106 5.54 15.35 -8.79
C PRO A 106 7.05 15.28 -8.47
N ASP A 107 7.41 15.15 -7.20
CA ASP A 107 8.81 15.14 -6.73
C ASP A 107 9.40 13.72 -6.62
N VAL A 108 8.62 12.68 -6.94
CA VAL A 108 9.05 11.27 -6.87
C VAL A 108 9.29 10.76 -8.29
N THR A 109 10.55 10.73 -8.66
CA THR A 109 11.02 10.23 -9.97
C THR A 109 11.38 8.75 -9.93
N ASN A 110 11.69 8.20 -8.75
CA ASN A 110 11.99 6.79 -8.56
C ASN A 110 11.84 6.38 -7.08
N GLY A 111 11.72 5.07 -6.85
CA GLY A 111 11.44 4.54 -5.52
C GLY A 111 12.55 4.70 -4.50
N SER A 112 13.79 5.08 -4.87
CA SER A 112 14.84 5.37 -3.86
C SER A 112 14.55 6.62 -3.03
N GLN A 113 13.67 7.50 -3.51
CA GLN A 113 13.20 8.70 -2.80
C GLN A 113 12.10 8.37 -1.78
N CYS A 114 11.56 7.16 -1.81
CA CYS A 114 10.60 6.69 -0.82
C CYS A 114 11.31 6.22 0.45
N LEU A 115 10.57 6.21 1.56
CA LEU A 115 10.97 5.49 2.77
C LEU A 115 11.24 4.01 2.41
N GLN A 116 12.37 3.47 2.89
CA GLN A 116 12.78 2.10 2.61
C GLN A 116 12.63 1.25 3.87
N ALA A 117 11.91 0.13 3.77
CA ALA A 117 11.68 -0.76 4.90
C ALA A 117 11.73 -2.24 4.52
N TYR A 118 11.71 -3.12 5.51
CA TYR A 118 11.48 -4.54 5.32
C TYR A 118 10.70 -5.14 6.47
N ALA A 119 9.86 -6.12 6.16
CA ALA A 119 9.08 -6.87 7.13
C ALA A 119 9.77 -8.20 7.47
N ARG A 120 9.99 -8.44 8.77
CA ARG A 120 10.58 -9.68 9.27
C ARG A 120 9.70 -10.28 10.35
N LYS A 121 9.59 -11.61 10.34
CA LYS A 121 9.05 -12.39 11.44
C LYS A 121 10.21 -12.79 12.33
N ASP A 122 10.27 -12.23 13.53
CA ASP A 122 11.37 -12.49 14.46
C ASP A 122 11.23 -13.87 15.14
N ALA A 123 12.24 -14.24 15.93
CA ALA A 123 12.30 -15.50 16.66
C ALA A 123 11.10 -15.71 17.61
N ASP A 124 10.48 -14.63 18.09
CA ASP A 124 9.25 -14.69 18.91
C ASP A 124 7.97 -14.91 18.09
N GLY A 125 8.11 -15.12 16.78
CA GLY A 125 7.01 -15.39 15.86
C GLY A 125 6.18 -14.16 15.49
N LYS A 126 6.53 -12.96 15.98
CA LYS A 126 5.82 -11.72 15.67
C LYS A 126 6.41 -11.05 14.43
N TRP A 127 5.54 -10.42 13.65
CA TRP A 127 5.95 -9.58 12.53
C TRP A 127 6.33 -8.21 13.05
N ARG A 128 7.45 -7.69 12.56
CA ARG A 128 7.91 -6.33 12.78
C ARG A 128 8.34 -5.70 11.46
N LEU A 129 8.19 -4.39 11.38
CA LEU A 129 8.73 -3.57 10.30
C LEU A 129 10.04 -2.95 10.79
N TYR A 130 11.03 -2.95 9.92
CA TYR A 130 12.35 -2.39 10.16
C TYR A 130 12.70 -1.44 9.03
N ASP A 131 13.41 -0.37 9.35
CA ASP A 131 13.96 0.53 8.34
C ASP A 131 15.11 -0.19 7.60
N ASP A 132 15.14 -0.06 6.27
CA ASP A 132 16.24 -0.57 5.46
C ASP A 132 17.32 0.49 5.34
N LEU A 133 18.29 0.48 6.26
CA LEU A 133 19.39 1.45 6.34
C LEU A 133 20.62 1.05 5.51
N ARG A 134 20.50 0.08 4.60
CA ARG A 134 21.62 -0.29 3.73
C ARG A 134 21.91 0.86 2.75
N PRO A 135 23.17 1.27 2.53
CA PRO A 135 23.49 2.31 1.57
C PRO A 135 22.87 2.04 0.18
N PRO A 136 22.30 3.06 -0.49
CA PRO A 136 22.38 4.49 -0.19
C PRO A 136 21.26 5.01 0.74
N ASN A 137 20.48 4.13 1.35
CA ASN A 137 19.32 4.52 2.15
C ASN A 137 19.74 5.24 3.43
N THR A 138 18.89 6.15 3.90
CA THR A 138 19.06 6.88 5.17
C THR A 138 17.88 6.60 6.09
N ALA A 139 18.02 6.97 7.37
CA ALA A 139 16.93 6.83 8.34
C ALA A 139 15.69 7.61 7.87
N PRO A 140 14.48 7.04 7.99
CA PRO A 140 13.26 7.74 7.60
C PRO A 140 13.09 9.07 8.32
N THR A 141 12.78 10.10 7.55
CA THR A 141 12.36 11.40 8.07
C THR A 141 10.85 11.44 8.35
N TYR A 142 10.11 10.48 7.79
CA TYR A 142 8.65 10.44 7.72
C TYR A 142 8.02 11.65 7.01
N THR A 143 8.83 12.39 6.24
CA THR A 143 8.38 13.44 5.33
C THR A 143 8.35 12.98 3.88
N GLU A 144 8.77 11.75 3.62
CA GLU A 144 8.78 11.14 2.30
C GLU A 144 7.35 11.09 1.72
N LYS A 145 7.26 11.31 0.41
CA LYS A 145 5.97 11.28 -0.31
C LYS A 145 5.48 9.87 -0.60
N CYS A 146 6.28 8.87 -0.28
CA CYS A 146 5.99 7.47 -0.48
C CYS A 146 6.87 6.61 0.42
N ALA A 147 6.51 5.34 0.51
CA ALA A 147 7.25 4.28 1.13
C ALA A 147 7.25 3.05 0.22
N ARG A 148 8.29 2.23 0.34
CA ARG A 148 8.33 0.88 -0.22
C ARG A 148 9.01 -0.07 0.75
N ALA A 149 8.58 -1.33 0.74
CA ALA A 149 9.09 -2.34 1.65
C ALA A 149 9.33 -3.69 0.99
N THR A 150 10.38 -4.38 1.44
CA THR A 150 10.54 -5.82 1.17
C THR A 150 9.64 -6.62 2.12
N MET A 151 8.77 -7.47 1.61
CA MET A 151 7.91 -8.32 2.46
C MET A 151 7.50 -9.63 1.81
N ALA A 152 6.83 -10.49 2.57
CA ALA A 152 6.33 -11.79 2.12
C ALA A 152 5.35 -11.66 0.93
N GLY A 153 5.66 -12.33 -0.19
CA GLY A 153 4.98 -12.13 -1.46
C GLY A 153 3.50 -12.55 -1.46
N ALA A 154 3.15 -13.68 -0.86
CA ALA A 154 1.76 -14.13 -0.83
C ALA A 154 0.90 -13.23 0.07
N GLN A 155 1.47 -12.62 1.10
CA GLN A 155 0.79 -11.59 1.89
C GLN A 155 0.56 -10.31 1.08
N ASN A 156 1.56 -9.87 0.31
CA ASN A 156 1.47 -8.71 -0.59
C ASN A 156 0.38 -8.92 -1.66
N GLU A 157 0.44 -10.03 -2.40
CA GLU A 157 -0.54 -10.37 -3.43
C GLU A 157 -1.98 -10.45 -2.87
N ARG A 158 -2.14 -11.00 -1.66
CA ARG A 158 -3.46 -11.07 -1.01
C ARG A 158 -3.98 -9.70 -0.60
N ALA A 159 -3.12 -8.78 -0.13
CA ALA A 159 -3.52 -7.42 0.16
C ALA A 159 -4.02 -6.71 -1.12
N GLY A 160 -3.29 -6.82 -2.22
CA GLY A 160 -3.72 -6.30 -3.53
C GLY A 160 -5.03 -6.92 -4.04
N SER A 161 -5.19 -8.24 -3.91
CA SER A 161 -6.43 -8.93 -4.27
C SER A 161 -7.63 -8.44 -3.45
N ARG A 162 -7.45 -8.24 -2.14
CA ARG A 162 -8.48 -7.67 -1.26
C ARG A 162 -8.82 -6.23 -1.60
N LEU A 163 -7.82 -5.41 -1.96
CA LEU A 163 -8.05 -4.04 -2.38
C LEU A 163 -8.93 -4.00 -3.64
N SER A 164 -8.64 -4.86 -4.63
CA SER A 164 -9.49 -5.02 -5.82
C SER A 164 -10.93 -5.46 -5.48
N GLY A 165 -11.06 -6.44 -4.58
CA GLY A 165 -12.38 -6.88 -4.08
C GLY A 165 -13.13 -5.78 -3.33
N PHE A 166 -12.42 -4.96 -2.54
CA PHE A 166 -12.97 -3.82 -1.83
C PHE A 166 -13.53 -2.76 -2.78
N TYR A 167 -12.77 -2.39 -3.82
CA TYR A 167 -13.25 -1.47 -4.85
C TYR A 167 -14.51 -1.99 -5.54
N THR A 168 -14.55 -3.28 -5.87
CA THR A 168 -15.70 -3.92 -6.51
C THR A 168 -16.92 -3.93 -5.58
N LYS A 169 -16.74 -4.34 -4.32
CA LYS A 169 -17.82 -4.42 -3.32
C LYS A 169 -18.46 -3.07 -3.03
N ASN A 170 -17.64 -2.02 -2.93
CA ASN A 170 -18.11 -0.67 -2.65
C ASN A 170 -18.47 0.12 -3.93
N ARG A 171 -18.39 -0.51 -5.11
CA ARG A 171 -18.69 0.10 -6.42
C ARG A 171 -17.92 1.40 -6.65
N MET A 172 -16.68 1.45 -6.18
CA MET A 172 -15.86 2.64 -6.24
C MET A 172 -15.53 3.00 -7.68
N LEU A 173 -15.70 4.26 -8.06
CA LEU A 173 -15.28 4.81 -9.33
C LEU A 173 -13.85 5.35 -9.25
N ASP A 174 -13.31 5.77 -10.38
CA ASP A 174 -12.07 6.54 -10.38
C ASP A 174 -12.23 7.77 -9.49
N ASN A 175 -11.18 8.10 -8.76
CA ASN A 175 -11.16 9.23 -7.83
C ASN A 175 -12.13 9.11 -6.63
N ASP A 176 -12.81 7.99 -6.41
CA ASP A 176 -13.58 7.79 -5.18
C ASP A 176 -12.63 7.66 -3.97
N ALA A 177 -12.95 8.40 -2.91
CA ALA A 177 -12.20 8.41 -1.66
C ALA A 177 -12.43 7.11 -0.86
N TYR A 178 -11.39 6.67 -0.15
CA TYR A 178 -11.45 5.63 0.87
C TYR A 178 -10.39 5.86 1.94
N PHE A 179 -10.65 5.33 3.12
CA PHE A 179 -9.67 5.28 4.21
C PHE A 179 -9.18 3.86 4.40
N ILE A 180 -8.09 3.70 5.13
CA ILE A 180 -7.51 2.41 5.47
C ILE A 180 -7.65 2.17 6.97
N ASP A 181 -8.13 0.98 7.32
CA ASP A 181 -8.10 0.51 8.69
C ASP A 181 -7.34 -0.80 8.82
N VAL A 182 -6.71 -0.97 9.98
CA VAL A 182 -6.01 -2.19 10.36
C VAL A 182 -6.55 -2.65 11.72
N PRO A 183 -7.81 -3.14 11.76
CA PRO A 183 -8.46 -3.49 13.01
C PRO A 183 -7.74 -4.65 13.72
N GLY A 184 -7.49 -4.48 15.02
CA GLY A 184 -6.88 -5.50 15.88
C GLY A 184 -5.35 -5.44 16.01
N LEU A 185 -4.69 -4.47 15.36
CA LEU A 185 -3.30 -4.09 15.67
C LEU A 185 -3.33 -2.87 16.59
N VAL A 186 -3.17 -3.10 17.89
CA VAL A 186 -2.95 -2.04 18.87
C VAL A 186 -1.44 -1.79 18.91
N ARG A 187 -0.99 -0.54 18.74
CA ARG A 187 0.41 -0.20 19.05
C ARG A 187 0.66 -0.49 20.54
N PRO A 188 1.80 -1.07 20.93
CA PRO A 188 2.26 -0.93 22.30
C PRO A 188 2.43 0.55 22.66
#